data_AF-A0A348PQ35-F1
#
_entry.id   AF-A0A348PQ35-F1
#
_cell.length_a   1.000
_cell.length_b   1.000
_cell.length_c   1.000
_cell.angle_alpha   90.00
_cell.angle_beta   90.00
_cell.angle_gamma   90.00
#
_symmetry.space_group_name_H-M   'P 1'
#
loop_
_entity.id
_entity.type
_entity.pdbx_description
1 polymer ?
#
loop_
_entity_poly.entity_id
_entity_poly.type
_entity_poly.pdbx_seq_one_letter_code
_entity_poly.pdbx_strand_id
1 'polypeptide(L)'
;MVYESKDSLVTYVIHNEPFPLKDTEMSIRYIFYDNEAGNKEVRWHEAWDDNSVSTSKKLKRVETFRGHWNFSPIANESCEAANSVSFDPKKMPLWLVEPMVFNFLKNGLEDLRETAAKL
;
A
#
# COMPACT_ATOMS: atom_id res chain seq x y z
N MET A 1 -1.41 5.69 -14.49
CA MET A 1 -1.13 7.14 -14.35
C MET A 1 -0.45 7.31 -13.00
N VAL A 2 0.65 8.06 -12.96
CA VAL A 2 1.37 8.39 -11.74
C VAL A 2 1.36 9.90 -11.62
N TYR A 3 0.84 10.44 -10.52
CA TYR A 3 0.95 11.86 -10.19
C TYR A 3 1.78 12.00 -8.93
N GLU A 4 2.85 12.77 -9.01
CA GLU A 4 3.82 12.92 -7.92
C GLU A 4 3.94 14.38 -7.52
N SER A 5 3.93 14.62 -6.21
CA SER A 5 4.29 15.87 -5.57
C SER A 5 5.24 15.57 -4.42
N LYS A 6 5.81 16.62 -3.81
CA LYS A 6 6.72 16.46 -2.66
C LYS A 6 6.09 15.66 -1.52
N ASP A 7 4.80 15.86 -1.28
CA ASP A 7 4.11 15.33 -0.09
C ASP A 7 3.08 14.25 -0.45
N SER A 8 2.95 13.88 -1.73
CA SER A 8 1.98 12.87 -2.15
C SER A 8 2.32 12.17 -3.45
N LEU A 9 1.91 10.91 -3.56
CA LEU A 9 2.00 10.12 -4.79
C LEU A 9 0.66 9.44 -5.07
N VAL A 10 0.09 9.62 -6.26
CA VAL A 10 -1.08 8.87 -6.71
C VAL A 10 -0.64 7.82 -7.72
N THR A 11 -1.01 6.57 -7.49
CA THR A 11 -0.71 5.45 -8.37
C THR A 11 -1.99 4.78 -8.86
N TYR A 12 -1.90 4.19 -10.04
CA TYR A 12 -2.90 3.25 -10.54
C TYR A 12 -2.21 1.93 -10.85
N VAL A 13 -2.64 0.86 -10.20
CA VAL A 13 -2.02 -0.45 -10.25
C VAL A 13 -3.07 -1.49 -10.66
N ILE A 14 -2.65 -2.44 -11.50
CA ILE A 14 -3.40 -3.65 -11.80
C ILE A 14 -2.61 -4.82 -11.18
N HIS A 15 -3.25 -5.56 -10.30
CA HIS A 15 -2.69 -6.77 -9.70
C HIS A 15 -3.23 -7.99 -10.42
N ASN A 16 -2.33 -8.85 -10.88
CA ASN A 16 -2.70 -10.11 -11.51
C ASN A 16 -3.08 -11.11 -10.43
N GLU A 17 -4.30 -11.64 -10.48
CA GLU A 17 -4.81 -12.57 -9.48
C GLU A 17 -4.69 -14.02 -9.98
N PRO A 18 -4.55 -15.01 -9.07
CA PRO A 18 -4.51 -16.41 -9.48
C PRO A 18 -5.85 -16.84 -10.11
N PHE A 19 -5.78 -17.60 -11.21
CA PHE A 19 -6.95 -18.18 -11.86
C PHE A 19 -7.75 -19.06 -10.86
N PRO A 20 -9.09 -18.96 -10.79
CA PRO A 20 -10.01 -18.31 -11.74
C PRO A 20 -10.45 -16.89 -11.36
N LEU A 21 -9.71 -16.20 -10.50
CA LEU A 21 -10.07 -14.84 -10.10
C LEU A 21 -9.83 -13.84 -11.24
N LYS A 22 -10.59 -12.74 -11.19
CA LYS A 22 -10.31 -11.58 -12.03
C LYS A 22 -9.21 -10.75 -11.39
N ASP A 23 -8.28 -10.27 -12.21
CA ASP A 23 -7.30 -9.27 -11.84
C ASP A 23 -7.95 -8.06 -11.17
N THR A 24 -7.26 -7.49 -10.19
CA THR A 24 -7.77 -6.37 -9.41
C THR A 24 -7.17 -5.04 -9.87
N GLU A 25 -7.95 -3.97 -9.82
CA GLU A 25 -7.48 -2.60 -10.09
C GLU A 25 -7.56 -1.74 -8.82
N MET A 26 -6.56 -0.89 -8.63
CA MET A 26 -6.43 -0.02 -7.46
C MET A 26 -5.93 1.37 -7.88
N SER A 27 -6.59 2.43 -7.40
CA SER A 27 -6.10 3.80 -7.44
C SER A 27 -5.79 4.22 -6.02
N ILE A 28 -4.52 4.49 -5.70
CA ILE A 28 -4.05 4.71 -4.34
C ILE A 28 -3.33 6.05 -4.28
N ARG A 29 -3.68 6.89 -3.29
CA ARG A 29 -2.94 8.09 -2.92
C ARG A 29 -2.13 7.79 -1.68
N TYR A 30 -0.82 7.92 -1.79
CA TYR A 30 0.14 7.99 -0.70
C TYR A 30 0.32 9.45 -0.31
N ILE A 31 0.42 9.71 0.99
CA ILE A 31 0.67 11.02 1.58
C ILE A 31 1.83 10.87 2.57
N PHE A 32 2.85 11.69 2.41
CA PHE A 32 4.07 11.66 3.21
C PHE A 32 4.00 12.73 4.30
N TYR A 33 4.31 12.36 5.53
CA TYR A 33 4.28 13.23 6.69
C TYR A 33 5.59 13.16 7.46
N ASP A 34 6.01 14.31 7.96
CA ASP A 34 7.04 14.48 8.95
C ASP A 34 6.37 14.98 10.22
N ASN A 35 6.50 14.26 11.34
CA ASN A 35 5.96 14.74 12.61
C ASN A 35 7.03 15.49 13.43
N GLU A 36 6.58 16.31 14.39
CA GLU A 36 7.47 17.14 15.22
C GLU A 36 8.42 16.32 16.11
N ALA A 37 8.11 15.05 16.38
CA ALA A 37 8.95 14.13 17.15
C ALA A 37 10.07 13.47 16.30
N GLY A 38 10.18 13.83 15.02
CA GLY A 38 11.15 13.25 14.09
C GLY A 38 10.70 11.93 13.46
N ASN A 39 9.47 11.47 13.72
CA ASN A 39 8.94 10.29 13.05
C ASN A 39 8.56 10.64 11.60
N LYS A 40 8.73 9.65 10.73
CA LYS A 40 8.27 9.71 9.35
C LYS A 40 7.04 8.83 9.22
N GLU A 41 6.02 9.32 8.54
CA GLU A 41 4.79 8.55 8.31
C GLU A 41 4.42 8.60 6.84
N VAL A 42 3.98 7.46 6.31
CA VAL A 42 3.36 7.38 4.99
C VAL A 42 1.98 6.81 5.18
N ARG A 43 0.94 7.57 4.86
CA ARG A 43 -0.44 7.07 4.84
C ARG A 43 -0.88 6.84 3.42
N TRP A 44 -1.73 5.85 3.20
CA TRP A 44 -2.40 5.70 1.92
C TRP A 44 -3.87 5.38 2.06
N HIS A 45 -4.62 5.83 1.06
CA HIS A 45 -6.05 5.55 0.90
C HIS A 45 -6.42 5.53 -0.58
N GLU A 46 -7.65 5.15 -0.87
CA GLU A 46 -8.15 5.06 -2.24
C GLU A 46 -8.30 6.44 -2.86
N ALA A 47 -7.98 6.55 -4.14
CA ALA A 47 -7.95 7.78 -4.92
C ALA A 47 -8.75 7.63 -6.21
N TRP A 48 -9.95 7.07 -6.10
CA TRP A 48 -10.82 6.82 -7.26
C TRP A 48 -11.37 8.11 -7.87
N ASP A 49 -11.64 9.13 -7.04
CA ASP A 49 -12.14 10.42 -7.50
C ASP A 49 -11.05 11.29 -8.15
N ASP A 50 -9.78 11.01 -7.82
CA ASP A 50 -8.62 11.74 -8.32
C ASP A 50 -8.17 11.27 -9.71
N ASN A 51 -8.74 10.16 -10.20
CA ASN A 51 -8.23 9.45 -11.36
C ASN A 51 -9.33 9.27 -12.40
N SER A 52 -9.07 9.67 -13.65
CA SER A 52 -10.04 9.59 -14.75
C SER A 52 -10.23 8.18 -15.32
N VAL A 53 -9.76 7.14 -14.62
CA VAL A 53 -9.82 5.75 -15.10
C VAL A 53 -11.23 5.18 -14.90
N SER A 54 -11.92 5.01 -16.03
CA SER A 54 -13.23 4.38 -16.09
C SER A 54 -13.18 2.92 -15.60
N THR A 55 -14.21 2.49 -14.90
CA THR A 55 -14.38 1.10 -14.45
C THR A 55 -14.31 0.12 -15.62
N SER A 56 -13.52 -0.94 -15.49
CA SER A 56 -13.48 -2.05 -16.46
C SER A 56 -14.37 -3.22 -16.02
N LYS A 57 -15.09 -3.86 -16.96
CA LYS A 57 -15.80 -5.13 -16.68
C LYS A 57 -14.86 -6.33 -16.53
N LYS A 58 -13.62 -6.20 -17.04
CA LYS A 58 -12.60 -7.26 -17.02
C LYS A 58 -11.86 -7.32 -15.69
N LEU A 59 -11.71 -6.18 -15.03
CA LEU A 59 -11.00 -6.04 -13.76
C LEU A 59 -12.01 -5.99 -12.60
N LYS A 60 -11.54 -6.32 -11.40
CA LYS A 60 -12.28 -6.15 -10.17
C LYS A 60 -11.71 -4.96 -9.40
N ARG A 61 -12.50 -3.90 -9.26
CA ARG A 61 -12.09 -2.72 -8.51
C ARG A 61 -12.01 -2.99 -7.01
N VAL A 62 -10.88 -2.65 -6.40
CA VAL A 62 -10.75 -2.66 -4.93
C VAL A 62 -11.26 -1.33 -4.38
N GLU A 63 -12.36 -1.39 -3.64
CA GLU A 63 -13.01 -0.18 -3.11
C GLU A 63 -12.40 0.29 -1.79
N THR A 64 -11.81 -0.63 -1.02
CA THR A 64 -11.19 -0.32 0.28
C THR A 64 -9.81 -0.95 0.36
N PHE A 65 -8.78 -0.12 0.44
CA PHE A 65 -7.39 -0.45 0.74
C PHE A 65 -6.70 0.79 1.31
N ARG A 66 -6.51 0.79 2.62
CA ARG A 66 -5.93 1.87 3.40
C ARG A 66 -4.83 1.33 4.28
N GLY A 67 -3.94 2.21 4.69
CA GLY A 67 -2.96 1.83 5.67
C GLY A 67 -1.95 2.92 5.90
N HIS A 68 -0.95 2.57 6.70
CA HIS A 68 0.15 3.47 6.96
C HIS A 68 1.42 2.70 7.31
N TRP A 69 2.54 3.36 7.03
CA TRP A 69 3.84 3.08 7.60
C TRP A 69 4.14 4.17 8.62
N ASN A 70 4.60 3.78 9.80
CA ASN A 70 5.18 4.68 10.78
C ASN A 70 6.62 4.29 11.05
N PHE A 71 7.51 5.26 10.99
CA PHE A 71 8.95 5.13 11.19
C PHE A 71 9.33 5.98 12.39
N SER A 72 9.63 5.33 13.52
CA SER A 72 10.02 6.01 14.75
C SER A 72 11.53 5.84 14.98
N PRO A 73 12.29 6.93 15.16
CA PRO A 73 13.72 6.85 15.38
C PRO A 73 14.01 6.09 16.68
N ILE A 74 15.04 5.24 16.64
CA ILE A 74 15.61 4.59 17.81
C ILE A 74 17.11 4.90 17.87
N ALA A 75 17.81 4.40 18.89
CA ALA A 75 19.25 4.65 19.05
C ALA A 75 20.07 4.13 17.86
N ASN A 76 21.26 4.71 17.65
CA ASN A 76 22.26 4.28 16.67
C ASN A 76 21.78 4.34 15.22
N GLU A 77 21.23 5.49 14.80
CA GLU A 77 20.81 5.75 13.40
C GLU A 77 19.83 4.70 12.85
N SER A 78 19.16 3.98 13.75
CA SER A 78 18.22 2.93 13.43
C SER A 78 16.79 3.44 13.60
N CYS A 79 15.83 2.73 13.02
CA CYS A 79 14.42 3.09 13.09
C CYS A 79 13.58 1.86 13.39
N GLU A 80 12.56 2.02 14.22
CA GLU A 80 11.45 1.07 14.30
C GLU A 80 10.44 1.40 13.19
N ALA A 81 10.08 0.39 12.40
CA ALA A 81 9.11 0.52 11.32
C ALA A 81 7.88 -0.35 11.61
N ALA A 82 6.71 0.27 11.61
CA ALA A 82 5.43 -0.41 11.77
C ALA A 82 4.57 -0.21 10.52
N ASN A 83 3.99 -1.31 10.02
CA ASN A 83 3.02 -1.27 8.92
C ASN A 83 1.65 -1.73 9.39
N SER A 84 0.62 -1.03 8.95
CA SER A 84 -0.77 -1.43 9.16
C SER A 84 -1.53 -1.29 7.85
N VAL A 85 -2.36 -2.29 7.55
CA VAL A 85 -3.23 -2.32 6.37
C VAL A 85 -4.65 -2.69 6.76
N SER A 86 -5.62 -2.04 6.13
CA SER A 86 -7.04 -2.28 6.28
C SER A 86 -7.68 -2.31 4.89
N PHE A 87 -8.40 -3.38 4.58
CA PHE A 87 -9.05 -3.56 3.29
C PHE A 87 -10.31 -4.41 3.47
N ASP A 88 -11.26 -4.28 2.54
CA ASP A 88 -12.48 -5.08 2.52
C ASP A 88 -12.33 -6.23 1.50
N PRO A 89 -12.20 -7.50 1.95
CA PRO A 89 -12.11 -8.64 1.04
C PRO A 89 -13.42 -8.91 0.27
N LYS A 90 -14.55 -8.31 0.68
CA LYS A 90 -15.89 -8.58 0.17
C LYS A 90 -16.20 -10.08 0.19
N LYS A 91 -16.33 -10.68 -1.00
CA LYS A 91 -16.65 -12.11 -1.19
C LYS A 91 -15.40 -12.97 -1.44
N MET A 92 -14.20 -12.43 -1.25
CA MET A 92 -12.97 -13.22 -1.43
C MET A 92 -12.83 -14.21 -0.27
N PRO A 93 -12.53 -15.50 -0.55
CA PRO A 93 -12.33 -16.48 0.51
C PRO A 93 -11.15 -16.10 1.42
N LEU A 94 -11.31 -16.23 2.73
CA LEU A 94 -10.26 -15.90 3.71
C LEU A 94 -8.97 -16.70 3.50
N TRP A 95 -9.08 -17.99 3.16
CA TRP A 95 -7.93 -18.84 2.88
C TRP A 95 -7.02 -18.31 1.77
N LEU A 96 -7.56 -17.49 0.87
CA LEU A 96 -6.81 -16.84 -0.20
C LEU A 96 -6.30 -15.46 0.24
N VAL A 97 -7.16 -14.70 0.91
CA VAL A 97 -6.89 -13.32 1.32
C VAL A 97 -5.79 -13.25 2.38
N GLU A 98 -5.87 -14.09 3.41
CA GLU A 98 -4.91 -14.11 4.50
C GLU A 98 -3.46 -14.27 4.03
N PRO A 99 -3.10 -15.33 3.27
CA PRO A 99 -1.72 -15.49 2.82
C PRO A 99 -1.26 -14.36 1.90
N MET A 100 -2.15 -13.78 1.08
CA MET A 100 -1.82 -12.63 0.23
C MET A 100 -1.43 -11.41 1.07
N VAL A 101 -2.22 -11.08 2.09
CA VAL A 101 -1.96 -9.94 2.99
C VAL A 101 -0.73 -10.17 3.83
N PHE A 102 -0.57 -11.37 4.40
CA PHE A 102 0.62 -11.72 5.17
C PHE A 102 1.89 -11.63 4.33
N ASN A 103 1.87 -12.16 3.10
CA ASN A 103 3.00 -12.06 2.20
C ASN A 103 3.29 -10.60 1.82
N PHE A 104 2.27 -9.78 1.56
CA PHE A 104 2.45 -8.35 1.30
C PHE A 104 3.14 -7.64 2.47
N LEU A 105 2.65 -7.84 3.71
CA LEU A 105 3.21 -7.22 4.91
C LEU A 105 4.64 -7.69 5.18
N LYS A 106 4.88 -9.00 5.08
CA LYS A 106 6.19 -9.61 5.33
C LYS A 106 7.21 -9.17 4.28
N ASN A 107 6.89 -9.33 3.00
CA ASN A 107 7.80 -8.98 1.92
C ASN A 107 8.06 -7.47 1.92
N GLY A 108 7.06 -6.64 2.20
CA GLY A 108 7.24 -5.20 2.33
C GLY A 108 8.24 -4.81 3.44
N LEU A 109 8.23 -5.51 4.58
CA LEU A 109 9.23 -5.33 5.64
C LEU A 109 10.63 -5.83 5.23
N GLU A 110 10.71 -6.97 4.55
CA GLU A 110 11.97 -7.55 4.06
C GLU A 110 12.62 -6.64 3.01
N ASP A 111 11.87 -6.22 1.99
CA ASP A 111 12.31 -5.31 0.94
C ASP A 111 12.82 -3.98 1.52
N LEU A 112 12.13 -3.46 2.54
CA LEU A 112 12.53 -2.23 3.22
C LEU A 112 13.87 -2.39 3.94
N ARG A 113 14.07 -3.51 4.66
CA ARG A 113 15.34 -3.82 5.33
C ARG A 113 16.47 -3.97 4.32
N GLU A 114 16.25 -4.69 3.23
CA GLU A 114 17.25 -4.89 2.18
C GLU A 114 17.63 -3.60 1.46
N THR A 115 16.65 -2.74 1.20
CA THR A 115 16.88 -1.44 0.56
C THR A 115 17.62 -0.49 1.50
N ALA A 116 17.22 -0.41 2.77
CA ALA A 116 17.86 0.42 3.77
C ALA A 116 19.32 -0.01 4.03
N ALA A 117 19.63 -1.31 3.98
CA ALA A 117 21.00 -1.82 4.16
C ALA A 117 21.96 -1.46 3.01
N LYS A 118 21.44 -0.93 1.89
CA LYS A 118 22.22 -0.49 0.72
C LYS A 118 22.47 1.03 0.68
N LEU A 119 21.86 1.77 1.60
CA LEU A 119 22.05 3.21 1.76
C LEU A 119 23.27 3.47 2.65
#